data_AF-A0A972YBT3-F1
#
_entry.id   AF-A0A972YBT3-F1
#
_cell.length_a   1.000
_cell.length_b   1.000
_cell.length_c   1.000
_cell.angle_alpha   90.00
_cell.angle_beta   90.00
_cell.angle_gamma   90.00
#
_symmetry.space_group_name_H-M   'P 1'
#
loop_
_entity.id
_entity.type
_entity.pdbx_description
1 polymer ?
#
loop_
_entity_poly.entity_id
_entity_poly.type
_entity_poly.pdbx_seq_one_letter_code
_entity_poly.pdbx_strand_id
1 'polypeptide(L)'
;MTNKIINKTYIKTHTKLIRDYFSHLTFPIYYLELSEVKQSEKECSSFFYSLHIEYEDKSIEHKELDIVDNTDSYLTLAAILCKDIPNNVSILSSNIKMQKKIIKDLAIKYESLSPNLISIYENSEDLHCAFKDTKALF
;
A
#
# COMPACT_ATOMS: atom_id res chain seq x y z
N MET A 1 -27.87 27.99 24.68
CA MET A 1 -26.94 28.03 23.53
C MET A 1 -25.63 27.39 23.98
N THR A 2 -25.42 26.12 23.65
CA THR A 2 -24.28 25.33 24.13
C THR A 2 -23.05 25.60 23.24
N ASN A 3 -21.95 25.98 23.88
CA ASN A 3 -20.72 26.47 23.26
C ASN A 3 -20.10 25.46 22.27
N LYS A 4 -20.10 25.81 20.99
CA LYS A 4 -19.40 25.12 19.89
C LYS A 4 -17.89 25.47 19.91
N ILE A 5 -17.20 25.22 21.03
CA ILE A 5 -15.74 25.45 21.20
C ILE A 5 -15.01 24.10 21.38
N ILE A 6 -15.42 23.08 20.63
CA ILE A 6 -14.72 21.77 20.63
C ILE A 6 -13.83 21.61 19.39
N ASN A 7 -14.01 22.43 18.34
CA ASN A 7 -13.47 22.08 17.01
C ASN A 7 -12.00 22.42 16.73
N LYS A 8 -11.41 23.51 17.27
CA LYS A 8 -10.03 23.88 16.86
C LYS A 8 -8.94 23.04 17.54
N THR A 9 -9.07 22.77 18.83
CA THR A 9 -8.09 21.98 19.59
C THR A 9 -8.10 20.51 19.12
N TYR A 10 -9.29 19.94 18.92
CA TYR A 10 -9.45 18.58 18.42
C TYR A 10 -8.81 18.40 17.03
N ILE A 11 -9.13 19.26 16.06
CA ILE A 11 -8.54 19.20 14.72
C ILE A 11 -7.01 19.32 14.79
N LYS A 12 -6.48 20.28 15.55
CA LYS A 12 -5.03 20.49 15.68
C LYS A 12 -4.29 19.27 16.28
N THR A 13 -4.84 18.64 17.31
CA THR A 13 -4.27 17.44 17.92
C THR A 13 -4.21 16.28 16.93
N HIS A 14 -5.30 16.04 16.18
CA HIS A 14 -5.35 14.98 15.17
C HIS A 14 -4.39 15.24 14.00
N THR A 15 -4.29 16.49 13.53
CA THR A 15 -3.30 16.86 12.51
C THR A 15 -1.87 16.57 12.99
N LYS A 16 -1.56 16.82 14.27
CA LYS A 16 -0.25 16.48 14.83
C LYS A 16 -0.01 14.97 14.81
N LEU A 17 -0.97 14.17 15.32
CA LEU A 17 -0.85 12.71 15.34
C LEU A 17 -0.65 12.12 13.94
N ILE A 18 -1.39 12.61 12.95
CA ILE A 18 -1.25 12.20 11.54
C ILE A 18 0.15 12.56 11.01
N ARG A 19 0.64 13.77 11.29
CA ARG A 19 1.98 14.20 10.88
C ARG A 19 3.09 13.38 11.55
N ASP A 20 2.94 13.11 12.83
CA ASP A 20 3.92 12.32 13.60
C ASP A 20 3.96 10.88 13.06
N TYR A 21 2.79 10.29 12.74
CA TYR A 21 2.68 8.96 12.14
C TYR A 21 3.40 8.85 10.78
N PHE A 22 3.34 9.89 9.95
CA PHE A 22 4.00 9.89 8.63
C PHE A 22 5.39 10.55 8.62
N SER A 23 5.95 10.89 9.79
CA SER A 23 7.18 11.69 9.88
C SER A 23 8.45 10.97 9.40
N HIS A 24 8.42 9.64 9.32
CA HIS A 24 9.52 8.80 8.86
C HIS A 24 9.44 8.47 7.36
N LEU A 25 8.34 8.83 6.68
CA LEU A 25 8.21 8.58 5.24
C LEU A 25 9.20 9.43 4.46
N THR A 26 9.71 8.87 3.36
CA THR A 26 10.63 9.53 2.44
C THR A 26 10.07 9.50 1.03
N PHE A 27 10.23 10.59 0.30
CA PHE A 27 9.85 10.64 -1.11
C PHE A 27 10.82 9.82 -1.97
N PRO A 28 10.35 9.20 -3.07
CA PRO A 28 8.94 9.13 -3.49
C PRO A 28 8.09 8.20 -2.62
N ILE A 29 6.82 8.54 -2.42
CA ILE A 29 5.84 7.73 -1.69
C ILE A 29 5.04 6.91 -2.70
N TYR A 30 4.95 5.60 -2.44
CA TYR A 30 4.29 4.63 -3.31
C TYR A 30 2.95 4.22 -2.70
N TYR A 31 1.85 4.54 -3.36
CA TYR A 31 0.50 4.11 -2.96
C TYR A 31 0.11 2.88 -3.78
N LEU A 32 0.27 1.71 -3.17
CA LEU A 32 0.03 0.43 -3.84
C LEU A 32 -1.40 -0.05 -3.58
N GLU A 33 -2.08 -0.49 -4.65
CA GLU A 33 -3.39 -1.15 -4.64
C GLU A 33 -3.35 -2.43 -5.47
N LEU A 34 -3.67 -3.56 -4.83
CA LEU A 34 -3.78 -4.86 -5.46
C LEU A 34 -5.19 -5.41 -5.24
N SER A 35 -5.77 -6.01 -6.27
CA SER A 35 -6.96 -6.86 -6.15
C SER A 35 -6.72 -8.20 -6.83
N GLU A 36 -7.22 -9.26 -6.22
CA GLU A 36 -7.11 -10.64 -6.72
C GLU A 36 -8.52 -11.18 -6.97
N VAL A 37 -8.77 -11.64 -8.20
CA VAL A 37 -9.99 -12.38 -8.55
C VAL A 37 -9.60 -13.83 -8.78
N LYS A 38 -9.93 -14.69 -7.81
CA LYS A 38 -9.72 -16.13 -7.91
C LYS A 38 -10.83 -16.77 -8.72
N GLN A 39 -10.48 -17.56 -9.73
CA GLN A 39 -11.45 -18.41 -10.39
C GLN A 39 -11.60 -19.70 -9.61
N SER A 40 -12.83 -19.99 -9.17
CA SER A 40 -13.16 -21.14 -8.30
C SER A 40 -12.80 -22.52 -8.88
N GLU A 41 -12.58 -22.60 -10.20
CA GLU A 41 -12.38 -23.87 -10.93
C GLU A 41 -10.95 -24.02 -11.51
N LYS A 42 -10.06 -23.04 -11.33
CA LYS A 42 -8.70 -23.07 -11.88
C LYS A 42 -7.65 -22.68 -10.84
N GLU A 43 -6.43 -23.17 -11.00
CA GLU A 43 -5.25 -22.71 -10.24
C GLU A 43 -4.71 -21.36 -10.75
N CYS A 44 -5.56 -20.53 -11.34
CA CYS A 44 -5.17 -19.25 -11.90
C CYS A 44 -5.98 -18.12 -11.28
N SER A 45 -5.39 -16.94 -11.25
CA SER A 45 -5.98 -15.73 -10.68
C SER A 45 -5.70 -14.56 -11.59
N SER A 46 -6.69 -13.68 -11.73
CA SER A 46 -6.48 -12.37 -12.36
C SER A 46 -6.13 -11.37 -11.27
N PHE A 47 -5.26 -10.42 -11.61
CA PHE A 47 -4.90 -9.33 -10.70
C PHE A 47 -5.18 -7.98 -11.34
N PHE A 48 -5.72 -7.07 -10.55
CA PHE A 48 -5.66 -5.64 -10.85
C PHE A 48 -4.53 -5.03 -10.04
N TYR A 49 -3.61 -4.36 -10.73
CA TYR A 49 -2.48 -3.65 -10.16
C TYR A 49 -2.67 -2.16 -10.39
N SER A 50 -2.54 -1.36 -9.33
CA SER A 50 -2.50 0.10 -9.41
C SER A 50 -1.43 0.63 -8.47
N LEU A 51 -0.63 1.56 -8.97
CA LEU A 51 0.43 2.21 -8.22
C LEU A 51 0.43 3.71 -8.54
N HIS A 52 0.27 4.52 -7.50
CA HIS A 52 0.57 5.95 -7.59
C HIS A 52 1.91 6.24 -6.93
N ILE A 53 2.70 7.11 -7.55
CA ILE A 53 4.00 7.53 -7.05
C ILE A 53 3.93 9.05 -6.89
N GLU A 54 4.02 9.52 -5.65
CA GLU A 54 4.10 10.94 -5.34
C GLU A 54 5.55 11.32 -5.10
N TYR A 55 6.03 12.33 -5.83
CA TYR A 55 7.38 12.85 -5.70
C TYR A 55 7.41 14.10 -4.81
N GLU A 56 8.61 14.46 -4.34
CA GLU A 56 8.80 15.61 -3.45
C GLU A 56 8.37 16.95 -4.09
N ASP A 57 8.46 17.05 -5.42
CA ASP A 57 8.00 18.21 -6.20
C ASP A 57 6.48 18.25 -6.42
N LYS A 58 5.75 17.30 -5.82
CA LYS A 58 4.29 17.09 -5.94
C LYS A 58 3.83 16.56 -7.30
N SER A 59 4.75 16.17 -8.18
CA SER A 59 4.36 15.40 -9.36
C SER A 59 3.83 14.03 -8.94
N ILE A 60 2.89 13.51 -9.73
CA ILE A 60 2.27 12.21 -9.49
C ILE A 60 2.41 11.39 -10.78
N GLU A 61 2.99 10.21 -10.65
CA GLU A 61 2.96 9.17 -11.69
C GLU A 61 1.91 8.13 -11.30
N HIS A 62 1.14 7.66 -12.27
CA HIS A 62 0.18 6.56 -12.08
C HIS A 62 0.48 5.44 -13.07
N LYS A 63 0.54 4.22 -12.54
CA LYS A 63 0.68 2.98 -13.29
C LYS A 63 -0.49 2.08 -12.95
N GLU A 64 -1.11 1.49 -13.96
CA GLU A 64 -2.16 0.49 -13.79
C GLU A 64 -2.01 -0.65 -14.80
N LEU A 65 -2.42 -1.84 -14.40
CA LEU A 65 -2.44 -3.01 -15.27
C LEU A 65 -3.48 -4.03 -14.83
N ASP A 66 -4.25 -4.52 -15.80
CA ASP A 66 -5.03 -5.75 -15.70
C ASP A 66 -4.17 -6.95 -16.09
N ILE A 67 -3.87 -7.81 -15.12
CA ILE A 67 -3.15 -9.07 -15.33
C ILE A 67 -4.19 -10.18 -15.49
N VAL A 68 -4.41 -10.57 -16.74
CA VAL A 68 -5.46 -11.53 -17.13
C VAL A 68 -5.06 -12.97 -16.81
N ASP A 69 -6.07 -13.77 -16.45
CA ASP A 69 -6.08 -15.23 -16.22
C ASP A 69 -5.26 -16.02 -17.26
N ASN A 70 -3.96 -16.17 -17.00
CA ASN A 70 -3.06 -17.07 -17.70
C ASN A 70 -2.12 -17.74 -16.69
N THR A 71 -1.46 -18.82 -17.09
CA THR A 71 -0.58 -19.62 -16.22
C THR A 71 0.53 -18.82 -15.52
N ASP A 72 0.85 -17.61 -16.01
CA ASP A 72 1.96 -16.77 -15.59
C ASP A 72 1.52 -15.51 -14.81
N SER A 73 0.24 -15.38 -14.44
CA SER A 73 -0.28 -14.15 -13.82
C SER A 73 0.43 -13.77 -12.50
N TYR A 74 0.72 -14.76 -11.65
CA TYR A 74 1.48 -14.56 -10.41
C TYR A 74 2.91 -14.11 -10.66
N LEU A 75 3.60 -14.70 -11.65
CA LEU A 75 4.97 -14.32 -11.99
C LEU A 75 5.01 -12.93 -12.61
N THR A 76 4.03 -12.62 -13.45
CA THR A 76 3.85 -11.29 -14.05
C THR A 76 3.66 -10.23 -12.97
N LEU A 77 2.79 -10.49 -11.99
CA LEU A 77 2.60 -9.58 -10.87
C LEU A 77 3.89 -9.40 -10.06
N ALA A 78 4.59 -10.49 -9.72
CA ALA A 78 5.85 -10.42 -8.98
C ALA A 78 6.92 -9.61 -9.72
N ALA A 79 7.05 -9.81 -11.03
CA ALA A 79 8.00 -9.11 -11.87
C ALA A 79 7.69 -7.61 -11.95
N ILE A 80 6.41 -7.23 -12.11
CA ILE A 80 5.98 -5.83 -12.16
C ILE A 80 6.24 -5.14 -10.83
N LEU A 81 5.88 -5.77 -9.70
CA LEU A 81 6.17 -5.24 -8.37
C LEU A 81 7.67 -4.95 -8.19
N CYS A 82 8.53 -5.90 -8.54
CA CYS A 82 9.98 -5.74 -8.42
C CYS A 82 10.57 -4.73 -9.39
N LYS A 83 9.95 -4.52 -10.56
CA LYS A 83 10.36 -3.57 -11.57
C LYS A 83 10.00 -2.14 -11.18
N ASP A 84 8.76 -1.94 -10.71
CA ASP A 84 8.20 -0.61 -10.51
C ASP A 84 8.44 -0.05 -9.10
N ILE A 85 8.72 -0.89 -8.11
CA ILE A 85 8.95 -0.49 -6.72
C ILE A 85 10.39 -0.83 -6.32
N PRO A 86 11.27 0.19 -6.17
CA PRO A 86 12.63 -0.01 -5.66
C PRO A 86 12.64 -0.50 -4.22
N ASN A 87 13.77 -1.08 -3.80
CA ASN A 87 13.97 -1.41 -2.40
C ASN A 87 14.12 -0.14 -1.54
N ASN A 88 13.68 -0.23 -0.28
CA ASN A 88 13.84 0.84 0.73
C ASN A 88 13.11 2.15 0.42
N VAL A 89 11.92 2.07 -0.19
CA VAL A 89 11.02 3.21 -0.41
C VAL A 89 9.83 3.17 0.54
N SER A 90 9.18 4.31 0.78
CA SER A 90 7.97 4.38 1.60
C SER A 90 6.74 3.92 0.80
N ILE A 91 6.03 2.91 1.30
CA ILE A 91 4.84 2.36 0.64
C ILE A 91 3.63 2.47 1.56
N LEU A 92 2.54 3.05 1.06
CA LEU A 92 1.28 3.18 1.79
C LEU A 92 0.17 2.38 1.10
N SER A 93 -0.72 1.79 1.89
CA SER A 93 -1.91 1.13 1.37
C SER A 93 -3.09 1.17 2.34
N SER A 94 -4.30 1.30 1.81
CA SER A 94 -5.58 1.27 2.55
C SER A 94 -6.01 -0.16 2.95
N ASN A 95 -5.67 -1.18 2.17
CA ASN A 95 -5.98 -2.58 2.48
C ASN A 95 -4.71 -3.43 2.67
N ILE A 96 -3.83 -2.96 3.57
CA ILE A 96 -2.47 -3.50 3.66
C ILE A 96 -2.42 -5.00 3.98
N LYS A 97 -3.41 -5.53 4.73
CA LYS A 97 -3.44 -6.94 5.13
C LYS A 97 -3.52 -7.87 3.92
N MET A 98 -4.43 -7.55 2.98
CA MET A 98 -4.60 -8.34 1.76
C MET A 98 -3.36 -8.25 0.88
N GLN A 99 -2.81 -7.04 0.74
CA GLN A 99 -1.63 -6.79 -0.08
C GLN A 99 -0.39 -7.51 0.42
N LYS A 100 -0.10 -7.36 1.72
CA LYS A 100 1.01 -8.06 2.37
C LYS A 100 0.87 -9.58 2.25
N LYS A 101 -0.34 -10.12 2.32
CA LYS A 101 -0.57 -11.55 2.07
C LYS A 101 -0.17 -11.94 0.64
N ILE A 102 -0.65 -11.21 -0.38
CA ILE A 102 -0.30 -11.50 -1.78
C ILE A 102 1.21 -11.41 -1.99
N ILE A 103 1.85 -10.34 -1.55
CA ILE A 103 3.30 -10.13 -1.71
C ILE A 103 4.11 -11.22 -1.00
N LYS A 104 3.69 -11.63 0.21
CA LYS A 104 4.33 -12.73 0.94
C LYS A 104 4.20 -14.06 0.19
N ASP A 105 3.02 -14.36 -0.33
CA ASP A 105 2.77 -15.59 -1.10
C ASP A 105 3.66 -15.61 -2.36
N LEU A 106 3.84 -14.46 -3.04
CA LEU A 106 4.77 -14.31 -4.16
C LEU A 106 6.24 -14.49 -3.75
N ALA A 107 6.65 -13.91 -2.62
CA ALA A 107 8.03 -14.00 -2.12
C ALA A 107 8.44 -15.44 -1.76
N ILE A 108 7.48 -16.24 -1.28
CA ILE A 108 7.68 -17.68 -1.01
C ILE A 108 7.78 -18.47 -2.32
N LYS A 109 6.96 -18.11 -3.32
CA LYS A 109 6.87 -18.83 -4.60
C LYS A 109 8.06 -18.55 -5.53
N TYR A 110 8.61 -17.33 -5.51
CA TYR A 110 9.63 -16.88 -6.47
C TYR A 110 10.92 -16.46 -5.77
N GLU A 111 11.79 -17.44 -5.49
CA GLU A 111 13.04 -17.25 -4.73
C GLU A 111 13.92 -16.12 -5.29
N SER A 112 14.08 -16.02 -6.61
CA SER A 112 14.91 -14.99 -7.26
C SER A 112 14.37 -13.56 -7.09
N LEU A 113 13.07 -13.39 -6.86
CA LEU A 113 12.41 -12.10 -6.64
C LEU A 113 12.19 -11.81 -5.15
N SER A 114 12.37 -12.82 -4.30
CA SER A 114 12.06 -12.78 -2.87
C SER A 114 12.70 -11.59 -2.13
N PRO A 115 13.99 -11.24 -2.34
CA PRO A 115 14.59 -10.10 -1.64
C PRO A 115 13.85 -8.78 -1.85
N ASN A 116 13.46 -8.48 -3.10
CA ASN A 116 12.70 -7.26 -3.41
C ASN A 116 11.28 -7.33 -2.87
N LEU A 117 10.60 -8.48 -3.04
CA LEU A 117 9.24 -8.67 -2.52
C LEU A 117 9.18 -8.56 -0.98
N ILE A 118 10.20 -9.04 -0.27
CA ILE A 118 10.33 -8.87 1.18
C ILE A 118 10.53 -7.38 1.51
N SER A 119 11.38 -6.66 0.78
CA SER A 119 11.56 -5.22 0.99
C SER A 119 10.24 -4.45 0.81
N ILE A 120 9.46 -4.77 -0.22
CA ILE A 120 8.12 -4.19 -0.44
C ILE A 120 7.19 -4.54 0.72
N TYR A 121 7.16 -5.81 1.15
CA TYR A 121 6.34 -6.26 2.27
C TYR A 121 6.67 -5.52 3.58
N GLU A 122 7.95 -5.36 3.91
CA GLU A 122 8.42 -4.76 5.14
C GLU A 122 8.15 -3.25 5.17
N ASN A 123 8.42 -2.56 4.06
CA ASN A 123 8.28 -1.10 3.95
C ASN A 123 6.83 -0.62 3.72
N SER A 124 5.87 -1.54 3.57
CA SER A 124 4.48 -1.16 3.36
C SER A 124 3.73 -0.94 4.68
N GLU A 125 3.03 0.19 4.78
CA GLU A 125 2.31 0.63 5.97
C GLU A 125 0.82 0.89 5.71
N ASP A 126 0.01 0.72 6.75
CA ASP A 126 -1.44 0.94 6.69
C ASP A 126 -1.74 2.44 6.73
N LEU A 127 -2.33 2.98 5.66
CA LEU A 127 -2.77 4.37 5.63
C LEU A 127 -3.82 4.67 6.70
N HIS A 128 -4.70 3.71 7.02
CA HIS A 128 -5.76 3.91 8.02
C HIS A 128 -5.24 3.94 9.45
N CYS A 129 -4.04 3.42 9.73
CA CYS A 129 -3.48 3.46 11.09
C CYS A 129 -3.22 4.90 11.57
N ALA A 130 -2.91 5.83 10.65
CA ALA A 130 -2.84 7.26 10.97
C ALA A 130 -4.14 7.85 11.55
N PHE A 131 -5.27 7.17 11.34
CA PHE A 131 -6.61 7.64 11.70
C PHE A 131 -7.30 6.80 12.79
N LYS A 132 -6.77 5.63 13.17
CA LYS A 132 -7.45 4.70 14.11
C LYS A 132 -7.49 5.20 15.56
N ASP A 133 -6.49 5.97 16.00
CA ASP A 133 -6.44 6.52 17.36
C ASP A 133 -7.37 7.73 17.60
N THR A 134 -8.16 8.12 16.59
CA THR A 134 -9.23 9.12 16.74
C THR A 134 -10.41 8.65 17.60
N LYS A 135 -10.51 7.35 17.93
CA LYS A 135 -11.65 6.77 18.67
C LYS A 135 -11.52 6.75 20.19
N ALA A 136 -10.36 7.07 20.76
CA ALA A 136 -10.14 7.02 22.21
C ALA A 136 -10.65 8.27 22.98
N LEU A 137 -11.38 9.18 22.31
CA LEU A 137 -11.84 10.45 22.89
C LEU A 137 -13.37 10.62 22.89
N PHE A 138 -14.14 9.54 22.70
CA PHE A 138 -15.60 9.55 22.77
C PHE A 138 -16.11 8.74 23.96
#